data_AF-A0A523P8K8-F1
#
_entry.id   AF-A0A523P8K8-F1
#
_cell.length_a   1.000
_cell.length_b   1.000
_cell.length_c   1.000
_cell.angle_alpha   90.00
_cell.angle_beta   90.00
_cell.angle_gamma   90.00
#
_symmetry.space_group_name_H-M   'P 1'
#
loop_
_entity.id
_entity.type
_entity.pdbx_description
1 polymer ?
#
loop_
_entity_poly.entity_id
_entity_poly.type
_entity_poly.pdbx_seq_one_letter_code
_entity_poly.pdbx_strand_id
1 'polypeptide(L)'
;LQHLPPLSAEEQIAALRIHGLCFIRMGPIEGWRSIFETLDWESAMRESRRLYGGLPTGNDDLDRELLRLLVYLELPKIASLGIDLMRAAESQEEQIYYAFVLRTLKSAGWTLRAREDYFRWLNEITPGFTGGASLAQYMGAIRADAIATLSESERTALAGLYDPKPKAEAAPLSAAAPKVVKEWAMSDLVPYLAETRKGRDFARGKAAYERTTCATCHRIAGEGGSTGPDLTGAGSRFNERDLLETILEPSTVISDQYEDMQLLMKDGELVVGRIENEVDGVISLRTLPPEEALIEIDASEIDVRKPSTTSRMPEGLVNTLQGEEILDLIAYVLAGGAPESERFAK
;
A
#
# COMPACT_ATOMS: atom_id res chain seq x y z
N LEU A 1 41.18 14.84 -10.59
CA LEU A 1 39.86 14.67 -11.25
C LEU A 1 39.79 15.28 -12.66
N GLN A 2 40.49 16.39 -12.98
CA GLN A 2 40.42 17.05 -14.30
C GLN A 2 41.02 16.28 -15.49
N HIS A 3 41.60 15.09 -15.29
CA HIS A 3 42.27 14.29 -16.32
C HIS A 3 41.69 12.88 -16.49
N LEU A 4 40.56 12.58 -15.85
CA LEU A 4 39.86 11.30 -16.06
C LEU A 4 38.85 11.45 -17.21
N PRO A 5 38.62 10.40 -18.01
CA PRO A 5 37.52 10.39 -18.96
C PRO A 5 36.17 10.60 -18.24
N PRO A 6 35.16 11.18 -18.91
CA PRO A 6 33.84 11.31 -18.32
C PRO A 6 33.30 9.93 -17.95
N LEU A 7 32.76 9.82 -16.74
CA LEU A 7 32.18 8.57 -16.22
C LEU A 7 30.96 8.17 -17.06
N SER A 8 30.80 6.87 -17.29
CA SER A 8 29.54 6.30 -17.80
C SER A 8 28.40 6.52 -16.81
N ALA A 9 27.14 6.38 -17.25
CA ALA A 9 25.98 6.52 -16.37
C ALA A 9 26.02 5.53 -15.18
N GLU A 10 26.46 4.30 -15.41
CA GLU A 10 26.60 3.27 -14.37
C GLU A 10 27.68 3.65 -13.34
N GLU A 11 28.83 4.17 -13.78
CA GLU A 11 29.88 4.66 -12.90
C GLU A 11 29.44 5.91 -12.11
N GLN A 12 28.64 6.79 -12.71
CA GLN A 12 28.05 7.95 -12.02
C GLN A 12 27.07 7.52 -10.93
N ILE A 13 26.18 6.56 -11.24
CA ILE A 13 25.25 5.97 -10.26
C ILE A 13 26.02 5.32 -9.11
N ALA A 14 27.07 4.54 -9.41
CA ALA A 14 27.91 3.92 -8.40
C ALA A 14 28.59 4.98 -7.50
N ALA A 15 29.13 6.05 -8.08
CA ALA A 15 29.72 7.15 -7.33
C ALA A 15 28.69 7.84 -6.41
N LEU A 16 27.49 8.12 -6.90
CA LEU A 16 26.41 8.73 -6.10
C LEU A 16 25.98 7.83 -4.93
N ARG A 17 25.89 6.52 -5.15
CA ARG A 17 25.59 5.55 -4.08
C ARG A 17 26.70 5.48 -3.03
N ILE A 18 27.97 5.50 -3.45
CA ILE A 18 29.12 5.56 -2.54
C ILE A 18 29.06 6.83 -1.69
N HIS A 19 28.80 7.99 -2.31
CA HIS A 19 28.59 9.23 -1.58
C HIS A 19 27.45 9.11 -0.56
N GLY A 20 26.30 8.57 -0.97
CA GLY A 20 25.16 8.33 -0.07
C GLY A 20 25.51 7.47 1.15
N LEU A 21 26.22 6.35 0.96
CA LEU A 21 26.67 5.48 2.05
C LEU A 21 27.63 6.19 3.00
N CYS A 22 28.58 6.96 2.46
CA CYS A 22 29.50 7.77 3.25
C CYS A 22 28.75 8.77 4.14
N PHE A 23 27.77 9.48 3.59
CA PHE A 23 26.96 10.44 4.32
C PHE A 23 26.10 9.81 5.42
N ILE A 24 25.47 8.68 5.13
CA ILE A 24 24.67 7.94 6.13
C ILE A 24 25.55 7.49 7.30
N ARG A 25 26.76 6.99 7.02
CA ARG A 25 27.60 6.35 8.03
C ARG A 25 28.48 7.30 8.82
N MET A 26 28.95 8.37 8.19
CA MET A 26 29.85 9.34 8.82
C MET A 26 29.13 10.63 9.26
N GLY A 27 27.90 10.84 8.81
CA GLY A 27 27.20 12.11 8.99
C GLY A 27 27.85 13.25 8.18
N PRO A 28 27.29 14.46 8.25
CA PRO A 28 27.92 15.63 7.68
C PRO A 28 29.22 15.91 8.44
N ILE A 29 30.36 15.88 7.74
CA ILE A 29 31.65 16.32 8.28
C ILE A 29 31.48 17.80 8.69
N GLU A 30 31.90 18.19 9.91
CA GLU A 30 31.69 19.54 10.48
C GLU A 30 32.11 20.69 9.55
N GLY A 31 33.14 20.49 8.71
CA GLY A 31 33.59 21.47 7.71
C GLY A 31 32.86 21.43 6.36
N TRP A 32 32.00 20.44 6.11
CA TRP A 32 31.27 20.31 4.84
C TRP A 32 29.93 21.07 4.88
N ARG A 33 29.31 21.16 6.06
CA ARG A 33 28.11 21.98 6.27
C ARG A 33 28.35 23.44 5.90
N SER A 34 29.48 24.02 6.33
CA SER A 34 29.83 25.40 5.97
C SER A 34 30.10 25.59 4.48
N ILE A 35 30.60 24.57 3.78
CA ILE A 35 30.76 24.60 2.31
C ILE A 35 29.38 24.59 1.63
N PHE A 36 28.43 23.77 2.09
CA PHE A 36 27.08 23.73 1.49
C PHE A 36 26.19 24.91 1.89
N GLU A 37 26.36 25.46 3.09
CA GLU A 37 25.73 26.71 3.52
C GLU A 37 26.24 27.93 2.74
N THR A 38 27.46 27.84 2.17
CA THR A 38 28.07 28.90 1.34
C THR A 38 28.00 28.61 -0.16
N LEU A 39 27.58 27.40 -0.58
CA LEU A 39 27.34 27.08 -1.98
C LEU A 39 26.03 27.74 -2.41
N ASP A 40 26.14 28.82 -3.19
CA ASP A 40 24.99 29.34 -3.91
C ASP A 40 24.43 28.28 -4.87
N TRP A 41 23.12 28.39 -5.14
CA TRP A 41 22.39 27.49 -6.05
C TRP A 41 23.10 27.29 -7.39
N GLU A 42 23.66 28.37 -7.96
CA GLU A 42 24.31 28.33 -9.27
C GLU A 42 25.59 27.49 -9.24
N SER A 43 26.38 27.59 -8.18
CA SER A 43 27.61 26.82 -8.00
C SER A 43 27.31 25.35 -7.76
N ALA A 44 26.26 25.04 -6.99
CA ALA A 44 25.85 23.66 -6.74
C ALA A 44 25.36 22.99 -8.03
N MET A 45 24.52 23.70 -8.80
CA MET A 45 24.00 23.20 -10.07
C MET A 45 25.08 23.09 -11.15
N ARG A 46 26.06 24.01 -11.16
CA ARG A 46 27.21 23.95 -12.06
C ARG A 46 28.09 22.73 -11.78
N GLU A 47 28.41 22.45 -10.52
CA GLU A 47 29.19 21.27 -10.16
C GLU A 47 28.41 19.97 -10.37
N SER A 48 27.11 19.95 -10.05
CA SER A 48 26.21 18.84 -10.37
C SER A 48 26.19 18.55 -11.88
N ARG A 49 26.06 19.59 -12.72
CA ARG A 49 26.13 19.47 -14.18
C ARG A 49 27.49 18.96 -14.65
N ARG A 50 28.58 19.46 -14.06
CA ARG A 50 29.95 19.08 -14.41
C ARG A 50 30.24 17.60 -14.09
N LEU A 51 29.74 17.10 -12.98
CA LEU A 51 30.02 15.75 -12.48
C LEU A 51 29.03 14.69 -12.99
N TYR A 52 27.76 15.08 -13.16
CA TYR A 52 26.65 14.13 -13.37
C TYR A 52 25.71 14.52 -14.51
N GLY A 53 26.07 15.48 -15.38
CA GLY A 53 25.22 15.92 -16.50
C GLY A 53 24.12 16.92 -16.12
N GLY A 54 23.71 16.95 -14.85
CA GLY A 54 22.76 17.91 -14.28
C GLY A 54 21.32 17.49 -14.48
N LEU A 55 20.46 17.77 -13.50
CA LEU A 55 19.06 17.35 -13.50
C LEU A 55 18.18 18.20 -14.44
N PRO A 56 17.23 17.59 -15.19
CA PRO A 56 17.15 16.16 -15.49
C PRO A 56 18.28 15.73 -16.45
N THR A 57 18.84 14.54 -16.23
CA THR A 57 19.97 13.99 -17.01
C THR A 57 19.51 13.22 -18.25
N GLY A 58 18.22 12.87 -18.32
CA GLY A 58 17.67 12.00 -19.35
C GLY A 58 17.85 10.51 -19.06
N ASN A 59 18.24 10.16 -17.83
CA ASN A 59 18.31 8.80 -17.32
C ASN A 59 17.68 8.76 -15.93
N ASP A 60 16.59 8.01 -15.79
CA ASP A 60 15.76 8.01 -14.57
C ASP A 60 16.53 7.50 -13.35
N ASP A 61 17.34 6.45 -13.49
CA ASP A 61 18.12 5.91 -12.38
C ASP A 61 19.17 6.91 -11.87
N LEU A 62 19.81 7.63 -12.80
CA LEU A 62 20.76 8.69 -12.46
C LEU A 62 20.05 9.88 -11.82
N ASP A 63 18.88 10.27 -12.33
CA ASP A 63 18.08 11.38 -11.79
C ASP A 63 17.62 11.10 -10.36
N ARG A 64 17.21 9.86 -10.09
CA ARG A 64 16.83 9.38 -8.75
C ARG A 64 17.97 9.52 -7.74
N GLU A 65 19.14 8.95 -8.06
CA GLU A 65 20.30 8.94 -7.16
C GLU A 65 20.86 10.36 -6.97
N LEU A 66 20.87 11.17 -8.03
CA LEU A 66 21.34 12.55 -7.98
C LEU A 66 20.39 13.42 -7.16
N LEU A 67 19.08 13.34 -7.38
CA LEU A 67 18.10 14.10 -6.57
C LEU A 67 18.22 13.74 -5.09
N ARG A 68 18.35 12.44 -4.75
CA ARG A 68 18.51 12.00 -3.36
C ARG A 68 19.71 12.67 -2.69
N LEU A 69 20.85 12.75 -3.40
CA LEU A 69 22.03 13.44 -2.89
C LEU A 69 21.77 14.94 -2.70
N LEU A 70 21.21 15.62 -3.69
CA LEU A 70 20.98 17.07 -3.62
C LEU A 70 19.96 17.46 -2.54
N VAL A 71 18.98 16.61 -2.30
CA VAL A 71 18.00 16.76 -1.20
C VAL A 71 18.66 16.53 0.15
N TYR A 72 19.52 15.52 0.29
CA TYR A 72 20.31 15.31 1.52
C TYR A 72 21.19 16.52 1.84
N LEU A 73 21.74 17.18 0.82
CA LEU A 73 22.55 18.40 0.95
C LEU A 73 21.71 19.67 1.21
N GLU A 74 20.38 19.55 1.29
CA GLU A 74 19.43 20.64 1.53
C GLU A 74 19.62 21.85 0.59
N LEU A 75 19.93 21.58 -0.69
CA LEU A 75 20.14 22.66 -1.65
C LEU A 75 18.92 23.58 -1.74
N PRO A 76 19.09 24.92 -1.71
CA PRO A 76 17.97 25.84 -1.75
C PRO A 76 17.07 25.61 -2.96
N LYS A 77 15.75 25.56 -2.76
CA LYS A 77 14.73 25.38 -3.82
C LYS A 77 14.79 24.07 -4.62
N ILE A 78 15.62 23.10 -4.23
CA ILE A 78 15.76 21.81 -4.94
C ILE A 78 14.44 21.05 -5.10
N ALA A 79 13.48 21.29 -4.19
CA ALA A 79 12.16 20.67 -4.26
C ALA A 79 11.44 20.96 -5.58
N SER A 80 11.64 22.14 -6.19
CA SER A 80 10.97 22.49 -7.44
C SER A 80 11.35 21.53 -8.56
N LEU A 81 12.65 21.18 -8.65
CA LEU A 81 13.15 20.18 -9.60
C LEU A 81 12.60 18.78 -9.29
N GLY A 82 12.56 18.41 -8.02
CA GLY A 82 12.00 17.13 -7.60
C GLY A 82 10.50 16.99 -7.93
N ILE A 83 9.73 18.08 -7.82
CA ILE A 83 8.32 18.12 -8.22
C ILE A 83 8.15 18.00 -9.73
N ASP A 84 9.03 18.62 -10.52
CA ASP A 84 8.99 18.51 -11.98
C ASP A 84 9.31 17.08 -12.43
N LEU A 85 10.32 16.44 -11.84
CA LEU A 85 10.62 15.02 -12.05
C LEU A 85 9.45 14.11 -11.63
N MET A 86 8.86 14.37 -10.46
CA MET A 86 7.68 13.65 -9.98
C MET A 86 6.50 13.76 -10.93
N ARG A 87 6.28 14.91 -11.59
CA ARG A 87 5.19 15.06 -12.56
C ARG A 87 5.47 14.41 -13.91
N ALA A 88 6.74 14.36 -14.31
CA ALA A 88 7.17 13.77 -15.56
C ALA A 88 7.24 12.22 -15.51
N ALA A 89 7.29 11.66 -14.30
CA ALA A 89 7.35 10.23 -14.06
C ALA A 89 6.19 9.45 -14.70
N GLU A 90 6.52 8.36 -15.40
CA GLU A 90 5.55 7.54 -16.14
C GLU A 90 4.79 6.55 -15.26
N SER A 91 5.36 6.21 -14.10
CA SER A 91 4.81 5.22 -13.16
C SER A 91 4.52 5.81 -11.79
N GLN A 92 3.51 5.28 -11.09
CA GLN A 92 3.21 5.70 -9.71
C GLN A 92 4.38 5.41 -8.76
N GLU A 93 5.12 4.31 -8.97
CA GLU A 93 6.26 3.90 -8.14
C GLU A 93 7.36 4.97 -8.17
N GLU A 94 7.57 5.54 -9.35
CA GLU A 94 8.53 6.63 -9.54
C GLU A 94 8.04 7.95 -8.94
N GLN A 95 6.74 8.27 -9.09
CA GLN A 95 6.16 9.43 -8.41
C GLN A 95 6.32 9.31 -6.89
N ILE A 96 6.02 8.13 -6.34
CA ILE A 96 6.17 7.80 -4.92
C ILE A 96 7.63 7.91 -4.50
N TYR A 97 8.58 7.45 -5.32
CA TYR A 97 10.02 7.59 -5.04
C TYR A 97 10.41 9.07 -4.86
N TYR A 98 10.06 9.92 -5.83
CA TYR A 98 10.40 11.34 -5.75
C TYR A 98 9.73 12.02 -4.56
N ALA A 99 8.46 11.68 -4.30
CA ALA A 99 7.77 12.18 -3.12
C ALA A 99 8.47 11.76 -1.82
N PHE A 100 8.82 10.47 -1.73
CA PHE A 100 9.56 9.91 -0.60
C PHE A 100 10.89 10.64 -0.40
N VAL A 101 11.68 10.86 -1.44
CA VAL A 101 12.96 11.59 -1.33
C VAL A 101 12.74 13.00 -0.77
N LEU A 102 11.71 13.71 -1.23
CA LEU A 102 11.44 15.09 -0.81
C LEU A 102 10.87 15.22 0.61
N ARG A 103 10.21 14.17 1.15
CA ARG A 103 9.40 14.27 2.38
C ARG A 103 10.15 14.80 3.62
N THR A 104 11.46 14.59 3.71
CA THR A 104 12.29 15.02 4.86
C THR A 104 13.06 16.32 4.60
N LEU A 105 12.94 16.89 3.40
CA LEU A 105 13.62 18.13 3.03
C LEU A 105 13.08 19.31 3.86
N LYS A 106 13.97 20.05 4.53
CA LYS A 106 13.61 21.22 5.34
C LYS A 106 13.19 22.42 4.49
N SER A 107 12.49 23.38 5.11
CA SER A 107 11.90 24.55 4.44
C SER A 107 12.86 25.34 3.53
N ALA A 108 14.17 25.37 3.81
CA ALA A 108 15.15 26.04 2.95
C ALA A 108 15.23 25.45 1.53
N GLY A 109 14.99 24.13 1.39
CA GLY A 109 14.95 23.44 0.11
C GLY A 109 13.65 23.63 -0.68
N TRP A 110 12.64 24.28 -0.08
CA TRP A 110 11.32 24.46 -0.68
C TRP A 110 11.09 25.88 -1.15
N THR A 111 10.31 26.01 -2.22
CA THR A 111 9.53 27.22 -2.47
C THR A 111 8.11 26.97 -1.99
N LEU A 112 7.38 28.02 -1.58
CA LEU A 112 5.98 27.87 -1.18
C LEU A 112 5.16 27.19 -2.28
N ARG A 113 5.41 27.56 -3.54
CA ARG A 113 4.75 26.96 -4.70
C ARG A 113 5.03 25.46 -4.85
N ALA A 114 6.29 25.03 -4.73
CA ALA A 114 6.64 23.61 -4.79
C ALA A 114 6.00 22.84 -3.63
N ARG A 115 5.88 23.47 -2.45
CA ARG A 115 5.23 22.88 -1.28
C ARG A 115 3.72 22.71 -1.48
N GLU A 116 3.05 23.72 -2.04
CA GLU A 116 1.63 23.61 -2.46
C GLU A 116 1.42 22.46 -3.43
N ASP A 117 2.27 22.39 -4.46
CA ASP A 117 2.18 21.40 -5.51
C ASP A 117 2.39 19.96 -4.97
N TYR A 118 3.28 19.78 -4.00
CA TYR A 118 3.49 18.51 -3.30
C TYR A 118 2.25 18.03 -2.53
N PHE A 119 1.68 18.89 -1.68
CA PHE A 119 0.48 18.51 -0.92
C PHE A 119 -0.75 18.37 -1.81
N ARG A 120 -0.84 19.12 -2.92
CA ARG A 120 -1.89 18.91 -3.91
C ARG A 120 -1.79 17.54 -4.57
N TRP A 121 -0.59 17.13 -4.98
CA TRP A 121 -0.36 15.79 -5.50
C TRP A 121 -0.77 14.70 -4.49
N LEU A 122 -0.39 14.84 -3.21
CA LEU A 122 -0.81 13.94 -2.13
C LEU A 122 -2.34 13.90 -1.90
N ASN A 123 -3.08 14.94 -2.31
CA ASN A 123 -4.53 15.01 -2.13
C ASN A 123 -5.30 14.53 -3.35
N GLU A 124 -4.80 14.79 -4.55
CA GLU A 124 -5.54 14.65 -5.80
C GLU A 124 -5.12 13.44 -6.62
N ILE A 125 -3.85 13.02 -6.53
CA ILE A 125 -3.29 11.97 -7.38
C ILE A 125 -3.20 10.64 -6.62
N THR A 126 -2.65 10.66 -5.41
CA THR A 126 -2.38 9.42 -4.66
C THR A 126 -3.62 8.60 -4.28
N PRO A 127 -4.84 9.16 -4.10
CA PRO A 127 -6.03 8.34 -3.91
C PRO A 127 -6.37 7.42 -5.10
N GLY A 128 -5.83 7.70 -6.29
CA GLY A 128 -5.98 6.87 -7.48
C GLY A 128 -4.89 5.81 -7.65
N PHE A 129 -3.93 5.71 -6.72
CA PHE A 129 -2.86 4.71 -6.79
C PHE A 129 -3.35 3.33 -6.38
N THR A 130 -2.84 2.32 -7.05
CA THR A 130 -3.15 0.91 -6.80
C THR A 130 -2.03 0.25 -6.02
N GLY A 131 -2.34 -0.50 -4.97
CA GLY A 131 -1.34 -1.27 -4.23
C GLY A 131 -1.91 -1.99 -3.02
N GLY A 132 -1.09 -2.87 -2.44
CA GLY A 132 -1.52 -3.73 -1.33
C GLY A 132 -1.80 -2.96 -0.04
N ALA A 133 -2.23 -3.68 0.99
CA ALA A 133 -2.67 -3.13 2.29
C ALA A 133 -1.76 -2.05 2.91
N SER A 134 -0.44 -2.14 2.71
CA SER A 134 0.53 -1.18 3.26
C SER A 134 0.64 0.13 2.49
N LEU A 135 0.10 0.25 1.26
CA LEU A 135 0.26 1.45 0.43
C LEU A 135 -0.34 2.69 1.12
N ALA A 136 -1.56 2.57 1.65
CA ALA A 136 -2.22 3.67 2.34
C ALA A 136 -1.42 4.15 3.57
N GLN A 137 -0.88 3.19 4.34
CA GLN A 137 -0.02 3.49 5.49
C GLN A 137 1.28 4.18 5.06
N TYR A 138 1.90 3.69 3.98
CA TYR A 138 3.13 4.24 3.43
C TYR A 138 2.95 5.68 2.94
N MET A 139 1.86 5.95 2.22
CA MET A 139 1.52 7.31 1.79
C MET A 139 1.17 8.23 2.97
N GLY A 140 0.50 7.69 3.99
CA GLY A 140 0.26 8.39 5.25
C GLY A 140 1.55 8.79 5.97
N ALA A 141 2.54 7.90 6.01
CA ALA A 141 3.87 8.19 6.57
C ALA A 141 4.61 9.27 5.78
N ILE A 142 4.58 9.22 4.43
CA ILE A 142 5.15 10.27 3.58
C ILE A 142 4.53 11.64 3.87
N ARG A 143 3.20 11.71 4.03
CA ARG A 143 2.51 12.94 4.41
C ARG A 143 2.94 13.43 5.79
N ALA A 144 2.98 12.54 6.79
CA ALA A 144 3.35 12.89 8.15
C ALA A 144 4.77 13.47 8.23
N ASP A 145 5.74 12.83 7.56
CA ASP A 145 7.12 13.32 7.46
C ASP A 145 7.16 14.72 6.83
N ALA A 146 6.46 14.92 5.70
CA ALA A 146 6.41 16.21 5.02
C ALA A 146 5.80 17.30 5.92
N ILE A 147 4.72 17.00 6.64
CA ILE A 147 4.09 17.92 7.60
C ILE A 147 5.06 18.28 8.73
N ALA A 148 5.86 17.33 9.22
CA ALA A 148 6.83 17.58 10.29
C ALA A 148 7.90 18.62 9.88
N THR A 149 8.21 18.74 8.58
CA THR A 149 9.20 19.70 8.06
C THR A 149 8.66 21.11 7.82
N LEU A 150 7.36 21.37 8.00
CA LEU A 150 6.77 22.69 7.72
C LEU A 150 7.18 23.73 8.77
N SER A 151 7.63 24.89 8.29
CA SER A 151 7.80 26.08 9.11
C SER A 151 6.44 26.63 9.57
N GLU A 152 6.44 27.50 10.57
CA GLU A 152 5.22 28.14 11.07
C GLU A 152 4.49 28.95 9.99
N SER A 153 5.25 29.64 9.12
CA SER A 153 4.69 30.39 7.99
C SER A 153 4.09 29.48 6.93
N GLU A 154 4.75 28.36 6.61
CA GLU A 154 4.21 27.35 5.68
C GLU A 154 2.94 26.70 6.25
N ARG A 155 2.90 26.38 7.55
CA ARG A 155 1.69 25.84 8.21
C ARG A 155 0.52 26.80 8.09
N THR A 156 0.76 28.09 8.27
CA THR A 156 -0.28 29.11 8.13
C THR A 156 -0.76 29.22 6.68
N ALA A 157 0.16 29.26 5.72
CA ALA A 157 -0.18 29.40 4.30
C ALA A 157 -0.88 28.15 3.71
N LEU A 158 -0.56 26.96 4.22
CA LEU A 158 -0.96 25.67 3.63
C LEU A 158 -1.98 24.91 4.47
N ALA A 159 -2.57 25.52 5.50
CA ALA A 159 -3.48 24.86 6.45
C ALA A 159 -4.61 24.06 5.78
N GLY A 160 -5.13 24.52 4.63
CA GLY A 160 -6.18 23.82 3.87
C GLY A 160 -5.69 22.69 2.95
N LEU A 161 -4.37 22.51 2.79
CA LEU A 161 -3.77 21.55 1.86
C LEU A 161 -3.07 20.39 2.56
N TYR A 162 -2.28 20.63 3.61
CA TYR A 162 -1.50 19.55 4.25
C TYR A 162 -2.35 18.71 5.21
N ASP A 163 -3.35 19.33 5.83
CA ASP A 163 -4.35 18.71 6.69
C ASP A 163 -5.74 18.96 6.09
N PRO A 164 -6.05 18.35 4.92
CA PRO A 164 -7.36 18.51 4.34
C PRO A 164 -8.34 17.90 5.34
N LYS A 165 -9.27 18.72 5.86
CA LYS A 165 -10.44 18.18 6.58
C LYS A 165 -10.98 17.03 5.74
N PRO A 166 -11.28 15.86 6.34
CA PRO A 166 -11.68 14.69 5.58
C PRO A 166 -12.72 15.11 4.55
N LYS A 167 -12.34 15.06 3.27
CA LYS A 167 -13.30 15.18 2.18
C LYS A 167 -14.17 13.99 2.42
N ALA A 168 -15.37 14.23 2.99
CA ALA A 168 -16.23 13.21 3.57
C ALA A 168 -15.92 11.90 2.88
N GLU A 169 -15.20 11.01 3.58
CA GLU A 169 -15.06 9.64 3.11
C GLU A 169 -16.46 9.28 2.64
N ALA A 170 -16.59 8.68 1.45
CA ALA A 170 -17.80 7.92 1.17
C ALA A 170 -18.00 7.14 2.46
N ALA A 171 -19.04 7.52 3.20
CA ALA A 171 -19.04 7.36 4.65
C ALA A 171 -18.56 5.94 4.95
N PRO A 172 -17.86 5.67 6.08
CA PRO A 172 -17.86 4.30 6.56
C PRO A 172 -19.29 3.83 6.38
N LEU A 173 -19.49 2.65 5.81
CA LEU A 173 -20.82 2.05 5.62
C LEU A 173 -21.48 1.82 7.00
N SER A 174 -21.52 2.81 7.88
CA SER A 174 -22.64 3.25 8.70
C SER A 174 -23.86 3.55 7.82
N ALA A 175 -24.23 2.56 7.00
CA ALA A 175 -25.63 2.31 6.73
C ALA A 175 -26.10 1.39 7.86
N ALA A 176 -27.35 1.52 8.27
CA ALA A 176 -28.01 0.55 9.14
C ALA A 176 -27.57 -0.89 8.80
N ALA A 177 -27.40 -1.75 9.83
CA ALA A 177 -26.98 -3.14 9.65
C ALA A 177 -27.65 -3.72 8.40
N PRO A 178 -26.87 -4.12 7.37
CA PRO A 178 -27.42 -4.41 6.06
C PRO A 178 -28.49 -5.47 6.21
N LYS A 179 -29.69 -5.18 5.69
CA LYS A 179 -30.83 -6.07 5.83
C LYS A 179 -30.50 -7.39 5.14
N VAL A 180 -30.50 -8.48 5.91
CA VAL A 180 -30.37 -9.83 5.38
C VAL A 180 -31.46 -10.05 4.33
N VAL A 181 -31.03 -10.39 3.12
CA VAL A 181 -31.87 -10.78 1.98
C VAL A 181 -32.29 -12.23 2.14
N LYS A 182 -31.31 -13.13 2.31
CA LYS A 182 -31.50 -14.58 2.45
C LYS A 182 -30.24 -15.22 3.02
N GLU A 183 -30.40 -16.28 3.83
CA GLU A 183 -29.33 -17.23 4.11
C GLU A 183 -29.21 -18.19 2.93
N TRP A 184 -28.21 -17.96 2.07
CA TRP A 184 -28.06 -18.69 0.81
C TRP A 184 -27.46 -20.08 1.04
N ALA A 185 -28.04 -21.10 0.41
CA ALA A 185 -27.49 -22.45 0.38
C ALA A 185 -26.98 -22.82 -1.01
N MET A 186 -26.11 -23.83 -1.09
CA MET A 186 -25.60 -24.35 -2.37
C MET A 186 -26.73 -24.68 -3.36
N SER A 187 -27.82 -25.28 -2.89
CA SER A 187 -28.99 -25.65 -3.73
C SER A 187 -29.67 -24.46 -4.40
N ASP A 188 -29.52 -23.25 -3.87
CA ASP A 188 -30.16 -22.05 -4.41
C ASP A 188 -29.44 -21.49 -5.63
N LEU A 189 -28.11 -21.65 -5.68
CA LEU A 189 -27.25 -20.96 -6.66
C LEU A 189 -26.60 -21.92 -7.66
N VAL A 190 -26.39 -23.19 -7.27
CA VAL A 190 -25.81 -24.23 -8.15
C VAL A 190 -26.50 -24.33 -9.51
N PRO A 191 -27.85 -24.27 -9.65
CA PRO A 191 -28.50 -24.32 -10.95
C PRO A 191 -28.10 -23.19 -11.91
N TYR A 192 -27.63 -22.06 -11.39
CA TYR A 192 -27.35 -20.83 -12.15
C TYR A 192 -25.85 -20.58 -12.36
N LEU A 193 -24.95 -21.42 -11.80
CA LEU A 193 -23.50 -21.17 -11.85
C LEU A 193 -22.92 -21.12 -13.28
N ALA A 194 -23.53 -21.83 -14.23
CA ALA A 194 -23.11 -21.79 -15.64
C ALA A 194 -23.23 -20.37 -16.24
N GLU A 195 -24.12 -19.53 -15.71
CA GLU A 195 -24.34 -18.15 -16.16
C GLU A 195 -23.17 -17.23 -15.77
N THR A 196 -22.34 -17.61 -14.80
CA THR A 196 -21.17 -16.81 -14.40
C THR A 196 -20.06 -16.77 -15.46
N ARG A 197 -20.18 -17.60 -16.52
CA ARG A 197 -19.16 -17.76 -17.57
C ARG A 197 -19.24 -16.71 -18.67
N LYS A 198 -20.36 -16.00 -18.80
CA LYS A 198 -20.54 -14.96 -19.82
C LYS A 198 -21.68 -14.00 -19.43
N GLY A 199 -21.60 -12.75 -19.88
CA GLY A 199 -22.70 -11.79 -19.79
C GLY A 199 -22.97 -11.26 -18.38
N ARG A 200 -22.04 -11.48 -17.43
CA ARG A 200 -22.12 -10.91 -16.07
C ARG A 200 -21.71 -9.45 -16.07
N ASP A 201 -22.03 -8.75 -14.99
CA ASP A 201 -21.78 -7.33 -14.81
C ASP A 201 -20.57 -7.11 -13.91
N PHE A 202 -19.47 -6.61 -14.50
CA PHE A 202 -18.23 -6.33 -13.80
C PHE A 202 -18.40 -5.35 -12.64
N ALA A 203 -19.12 -4.24 -12.87
CA ALA A 203 -19.27 -3.18 -11.87
C ALA A 203 -20.12 -3.66 -10.68
N ARG A 204 -21.18 -4.44 -10.95
CA ARG A 204 -22.00 -5.06 -9.90
C ARG A 204 -21.22 -6.10 -9.11
N GLY A 205 -20.37 -6.90 -9.78
CA GLY A 205 -19.48 -7.86 -9.12
C GLY A 205 -18.45 -7.21 -8.21
N LYS A 206 -17.78 -6.14 -8.67
CA LYS A 206 -16.84 -5.35 -7.84
C LYS A 206 -17.56 -4.71 -6.65
N ALA A 207 -18.73 -4.11 -6.88
CA ALA A 207 -19.51 -3.50 -5.80
C ALA A 207 -19.98 -4.53 -4.78
N ALA A 208 -20.35 -5.75 -5.21
CA ALA A 208 -20.69 -6.85 -4.31
C ALA A 208 -19.48 -7.25 -3.45
N TYR A 209 -18.30 -7.41 -4.06
CA TYR A 209 -17.05 -7.75 -3.38
C TYR A 209 -16.66 -6.74 -2.28
N GLU A 210 -16.83 -5.45 -2.55
CA GLU A 210 -16.59 -4.38 -1.58
C GLU A 210 -17.66 -4.36 -0.48
N ARG A 211 -18.95 -4.49 -0.84
CA ARG A 211 -20.08 -4.46 0.11
C ARG A 211 -20.08 -5.62 1.08
N THR A 212 -19.60 -6.80 0.67
CA THR A 212 -19.48 -7.97 1.53
C THR A 212 -18.14 -8.03 2.27
N THR A 213 -17.40 -6.91 2.31
CA THR A 213 -16.14 -6.75 3.05
C THR A 213 -15.03 -7.74 2.64
N CYS A 214 -15.16 -8.37 1.47
CA CYS A 214 -14.14 -9.30 0.98
C CYS A 214 -12.80 -8.59 0.76
N ALA A 215 -12.86 -7.34 0.28
CA ALA A 215 -11.70 -6.47 0.09
C ALA A 215 -10.93 -6.14 1.39
N THR A 216 -11.56 -6.29 2.57
CA THR A 216 -10.88 -6.08 3.86
C THR A 216 -9.80 -7.14 4.09
N CYS A 217 -10.07 -8.38 3.70
CA CYS A 217 -9.17 -9.50 3.96
C CYS A 217 -8.40 -9.93 2.71
N HIS A 218 -9.03 -9.87 1.54
CA HIS A 218 -8.47 -10.38 0.29
C HIS A 218 -7.99 -9.26 -0.61
N ARG A 219 -6.99 -9.60 -1.42
CA ARG A 219 -6.50 -8.76 -2.52
C ARG A 219 -6.99 -9.29 -3.86
N ILE A 220 -7.32 -8.38 -4.78
CA ILE A 220 -7.59 -8.69 -6.19
C ILE A 220 -7.01 -7.58 -7.07
N ALA A 221 -6.29 -7.95 -8.13
CA ALA A 221 -5.62 -7.01 -9.03
C ALA A 221 -4.76 -5.96 -8.31
N GLY A 222 -4.12 -6.35 -7.19
CA GLY A 222 -3.29 -5.45 -6.39
C GLY A 222 -4.01 -4.67 -5.29
N GLU A 223 -5.34 -4.62 -5.27
CA GLU A 223 -6.15 -3.86 -4.30
C GLU A 223 -6.76 -4.75 -3.21
N GLY A 224 -6.78 -4.28 -1.97
CA GLY A 224 -7.42 -4.95 -0.83
C GLY A 224 -6.46 -5.46 0.24
N GLY A 225 -6.99 -6.29 1.14
CA GLY A 225 -6.29 -6.83 2.30
C GLY A 225 -5.31 -7.97 2.00
N SER A 226 -4.50 -8.30 3.00
CA SER A 226 -3.53 -9.41 2.92
C SER A 226 -3.73 -10.49 4.00
N THR A 227 -4.83 -10.41 4.75
CA THR A 227 -5.17 -11.38 5.80
C THR A 227 -5.61 -12.72 5.20
N GLY A 228 -6.32 -12.67 4.07
CA GLY A 228 -6.69 -13.81 3.24
C GLY A 228 -5.81 -13.95 1.99
N PRO A 229 -5.94 -15.06 1.24
CA PRO A 229 -5.21 -15.28 0.01
C PRO A 229 -5.52 -14.23 -1.06
N ASP A 230 -4.53 -13.97 -1.92
CA ASP A 230 -4.72 -13.20 -3.14
C ASP A 230 -5.65 -13.93 -4.12
N LEU A 231 -6.73 -13.26 -4.51
CA LEU A 231 -7.78 -13.79 -5.37
C LEU A 231 -7.57 -13.45 -6.85
N THR A 232 -6.54 -12.69 -7.22
CA THR A 232 -6.24 -12.32 -8.62
C THR A 232 -6.12 -13.56 -9.51
N GLY A 233 -5.58 -14.66 -8.98
CA GLY A 233 -5.44 -15.94 -9.68
C GLY A 233 -6.54 -16.96 -9.40
N ALA A 234 -7.63 -16.61 -8.70
CA ALA A 234 -8.61 -17.57 -8.18
C ALA A 234 -9.21 -18.47 -9.28
N GLY A 235 -9.50 -17.92 -10.46
CA GLY A 235 -10.06 -18.68 -11.60
C GLY A 235 -9.18 -19.78 -12.17
N SER A 236 -7.89 -19.81 -11.82
CA SER A 236 -6.99 -20.92 -12.19
C SER A 236 -7.04 -22.09 -11.21
N ARG A 237 -7.58 -21.86 -10.01
CA ARG A 237 -7.58 -22.83 -8.88
C ARG A 237 -8.96 -23.37 -8.57
N PHE A 238 -10.00 -22.56 -8.79
CA PHE A 238 -11.38 -22.89 -8.46
C PHE A 238 -12.25 -22.88 -9.71
N ASN A 239 -13.17 -23.84 -9.80
CA ASN A 239 -14.34 -23.70 -10.66
C ASN A 239 -15.45 -22.92 -9.95
N GLU A 240 -16.56 -22.66 -10.64
CA GLU A 240 -17.68 -21.88 -10.08
C GLU A 240 -18.28 -22.48 -8.81
N ARG A 241 -18.39 -23.81 -8.76
CA ARG A 241 -18.97 -24.53 -7.63
C ARG A 241 -18.02 -24.50 -6.44
N ASP A 242 -16.74 -24.77 -6.66
CA ASP A 242 -15.74 -24.78 -5.58
C ASP A 242 -15.63 -23.40 -4.91
N LEU A 243 -15.65 -22.33 -5.71
CA LEU A 243 -15.62 -20.96 -5.18
C LEU A 243 -16.91 -20.64 -4.41
N LEU A 244 -18.08 -21.02 -4.92
CA LEU A 244 -19.34 -20.81 -4.20
C LEU A 244 -19.34 -21.55 -2.85
N GLU A 245 -18.89 -22.80 -2.84
CA GLU A 245 -18.77 -23.61 -1.62
C GLU A 245 -17.82 -22.95 -0.62
N THR A 246 -16.67 -22.45 -1.07
CA THR A 246 -15.72 -21.73 -0.21
C THR A 246 -16.32 -20.46 0.39
N ILE A 247 -17.20 -19.76 -0.35
CA ILE A 247 -17.86 -18.54 0.12
C ILE A 247 -18.97 -18.84 1.14
N LEU A 248 -19.77 -19.89 0.89
CA LEU A 248 -20.91 -20.23 1.74
C LEU A 248 -20.51 -21.07 2.96
N GLU A 249 -19.49 -21.91 2.81
CA GLU A 249 -19.06 -22.91 3.79
C GLU A 249 -17.53 -22.81 4.03
N PRO A 250 -17.00 -21.65 4.46
CA PRO A 250 -15.56 -21.39 4.55
C PRO A 250 -14.81 -22.29 5.56
N SER A 251 -15.52 -22.94 6.49
CA SER A 251 -14.94 -23.84 7.50
C SER A 251 -14.79 -25.30 7.00
N THR A 252 -15.32 -25.66 5.82
CA THR A 252 -15.27 -27.04 5.30
C THR A 252 -13.85 -27.46 4.92
N VAL A 253 -13.07 -26.55 4.32
CA VAL A 253 -11.65 -26.77 4.00
C VAL A 253 -10.87 -25.52 4.37
N ILE A 254 -10.07 -25.61 5.43
CA ILE A 254 -9.19 -24.54 5.88
C ILE A 254 -7.76 -24.94 5.48
N SER A 255 -7.09 -24.10 4.71
CA SER A 255 -5.68 -24.32 4.37
C SER A 255 -4.79 -24.06 5.58
N ASP A 256 -3.82 -24.94 5.84
CA ASP A 256 -2.81 -24.80 6.89
C ASP A 256 -2.09 -23.44 6.87
N GLN A 257 -1.97 -22.80 5.70
CA GLN A 257 -1.36 -21.46 5.59
C GLN A 257 -2.22 -20.35 6.22
N TYR A 258 -3.53 -20.55 6.28
CA TYR A 258 -4.51 -19.57 6.72
C TYR A 258 -5.28 -20.01 7.96
N GLU A 259 -4.95 -21.17 8.54
CA GLU A 259 -5.57 -21.67 9.75
C GLU A 259 -5.27 -20.76 10.96
N ASP A 260 -6.28 -20.58 11.80
CA ASP A 260 -6.10 -19.99 13.13
C ASP A 260 -5.86 -21.09 14.14
N MET A 261 -5.19 -20.76 15.24
CA MET A 261 -4.96 -21.63 16.38
C MET A 261 -5.89 -21.25 17.52
N GLN A 262 -6.41 -22.27 18.22
CA GLN A 262 -7.07 -22.14 19.50
C GLN A 262 -6.04 -22.43 20.60
N LEU A 263 -5.81 -21.44 21.46
CA LEU A 263 -4.90 -21.49 22.59
C LEU A 263 -5.71 -21.43 23.88
N LEU A 264 -5.79 -22.54 24.60
CA LEU A 264 -6.34 -22.56 25.96
C LEU A 264 -5.20 -22.25 26.92
N MET A 265 -5.31 -21.13 27.62
CA MET A 265 -4.37 -20.67 28.63
C MET A 265 -4.57 -21.46 29.94
N LYS A 266 -3.53 -21.53 30.77
CA LYS A 266 -3.56 -22.22 32.07
C LYS A 266 -4.55 -21.62 33.07
N ASP A 267 -4.89 -20.35 32.92
CA ASP A 267 -5.92 -19.67 33.71
C ASP A 267 -7.35 -19.94 33.19
N GLY A 268 -7.49 -20.68 32.08
CA GLY A 268 -8.75 -21.06 31.46
C GLY A 268 -9.22 -20.12 30.35
N GLU A 269 -8.48 -19.05 30.02
CA GLU A 269 -8.82 -18.18 28.89
C GLU A 269 -8.63 -18.91 27.56
N LEU A 270 -9.58 -18.76 26.63
CA LEU A 270 -9.45 -19.27 25.26
C LEU A 270 -9.15 -18.11 24.32
N VAL A 271 -7.96 -18.13 23.72
CA VAL A 271 -7.54 -17.14 22.73
C VAL A 271 -7.50 -17.79 21.35
N VAL A 272 -8.05 -17.12 20.34
CA VAL A 272 -8.09 -17.63 18.95
C VAL A 272 -7.46 -16.61 18.01
N GLY A 273 -6.55 -17.08 17.16
CA GLY A 273 -5.89 -16.22 16.18
C GLY A 273 -4.82 -16.93 15.36
N ARG A 274 -4.18 -16.20 14.44
CA ARG A 274 -3.12 -16.72 13.58
C ARG A 274 -1.78 -16.48 14.26
N ILE A 275 -0.96 -17.51 14.37
CA ILE A 275 0.41 -17.35 14.86
C ILE A 275 1.24 -16.78 13.71
N GLU A 276 1.74 -15.56 13.87
CA GLU A 276 2.60 -14.92 12.86
C GLU A 276 4.07 -15.27 13.07
N ASN A 277 4.48 -15.39 14.33
CA ASN A 277 5.84 -15.74 14.70
C ASN A 277 5.89 -16.33 16.12
N GLU A 278 6.94 -17.09 16.40
CA GLU A 278 7.26 -17.60 17.73
C GLU A 278 8.77 -17.54 17.93
N VAL A 279 9.21 -16.67 18.85
CA VAL A 279 10.64 -16.43 19.12
C VAL A 279 10.87 -16.43 20.62
N ASP A 280 11.88 -17.18 21.07
CA ASP A 280 12.28 -17.27 22.48
C ASP A 280 11.12 -17.60 23.45
N GLY A 281 10.15 -18.40 22.99
CA GLY A 281 8.98 -18.80 23.78
C GLY A 281 7.85 -17.75 23.82
N VAL A 282 7.97 -16.65 23.08
CA VAL A 282 6.89 -15.66 22.92
C VAL A 282 6.23 -15.84 21.56
N ILE A 283 4.92 -16.05 21.58
CA ILE A 283 4.07 -16.17 20.40
C ILE A 283 3.50 -14.79 20.07
N SER A 284 3.74 -14.32 18.85
CA SER A 284 3.01 -13.19 18.27
C SER A 284 1.76 -13.71 17.58
N LEU A 285 0.60 -13.49 18.19
CA LEU A 285 -0.70 -13.94 17.70
C LEU A 285 -1.48 -12.76 17.13
N ARG A 286 -1.98 -12.91 15.89
CA ARG A 286 -2.99 -12.00 15.34
C ARG A 286 -4.40 -12.48 15.67
N THR A 287 -5.15 -11.70 16.45
CA THR A 287 -6.53 -12.04 16.82
C THR A 287 -7.47 -12.05 15.60
N LEU A 288 -8.70 -12.52 15.82
CA LEU A 288 -9.74 -12.58 14.79
C LEU A 288 -10.20 -11.17 14.33
N PRO A 289 -10.75 -11.03 13.11
CA PRO A 289 -11.45 -9.82 12.69
C PRO A 289 -12.66 -9.52 13.60
N PRO A 290 -13.07 -8.24 13.75
CA PRO A 290 -12.57 -7.06 13.04
C PRO A 290 -11.33 -6.40 13.66
N GLU A 291 -10.90 -6.82 14.85
CA GLU A 291 -9.83 -6.16 15.60
C GLU A 291 -8.44 -6.46 15.03
N GLU A 292 -8.19 -7.71 14.60
CA GLU A 292 -6.91 -8.16 14.03
C GLU A 292 -5.67 -7.67 14.82
N ALA A 293 -5.76 -7.62 16.14
CA ALA A 293 -4.72 -7.10 17.01
C ALA A 293 -3.52 -8.06 17.08
N LEU A 294 -2.31 -7.51 17.18
CA LEU A 294 -1.13 -8.32 17.51
C LEU A 294 -1.01 -8.37 19.02
N ILE A 295 -1.08 -9.56 19.58
CA ILE A 295 -0.83 -9.79 20.99
C ILE A 295 0.36 -10.73 21.17
N GLU A 296 1.08 -10.53 22.25
CA GLU A 296 2.17 -11.41 22.65
C GLU A 296 1.67 -12.36 23.74
N ILE A 297 1.92 -13.64 23.56
CA ILE A 297 1.53 -14.70 24.49
C ILE A 297 2.79 -15.48 24.86
N ASP A 298 3.05 -15.62 26.16
CA ASP A 298 4.09 -16.53 26.65
C ASP A 298 3.61 -17.98 26.40
N ALA A 299 4.36 -18.73 25.59
CA ALA A 299 4.03 -20.10 25.23
C ALA A 299 3.98 -21.03 26.46
N SER A 300 4.68 -20.67 27.54
CA SER A 300 4.65 -21.42 28.80
C SER A 300 3.32 -21.27 29.56
N GLU A 301 2.52 -20.25 29.26
CA GLU A 301 1.18 -20.05 29.85
C GLU A 301 0.08 -20.80 29.10
N ILE A 302 0.42 -21.47 27.98
CA ILE A 302 -0.53 -22.25 27.18
C ILE A 302 -0.64 -23.67 27.76
N ASP A 303 -1.87 -24.10 28.02
CA ASP A 303 -2.20 -25.48 28.43
C ASP A 303 -2.48 -26.35 27.19
N VAL A 304 -3.28 -25.86 26.25
CA VAL A 304 -3.62 -26.60 25.02
C VAL A 304 -3.49 -25.71 23.79
N ARG A 305 -2.82 -26.22 22.76
CA ARG A 305 -2.72 -25.60 21.43
C ARG A 305 -3.24 -26.56 20.37
N LYS A 306 -4.23 -26.13 19.58
CA LYS A 306 -4.76 -26.92 18.46
C LYS A 306 -5.25 -26.03 17.31
N PRO A 307 -5.28 -26.53 16.06
CA PRO A 307 -5.91 -25.83 14.95
C PRO A 307 -7.39 -25.54 15.22
N SER A 308 -7.86 -24.39 14.76
CA SER A 308 -9.26 -24.01 14.79
C SER A 308 -10.05 -24.80 13.74
N THR A 309 -11.22 -25.31 14.13
CA THR A 309 -12.18 -25.93 13.20
C THR A 309 -13.08 -24.91 12.52
N THR A 310 -12.93 -23.62 12.85
CA THR A 310 -13.73 -22.52 12.31
C THR A 310 -12.80 -21.58 11.54
N SER A 311 -13.19 -21.26 10.32
CA SER A 311 -12.45 -20.35 9.46
C SER A 311 -12.48 -18.92 9.98
N ARG A 312 -11.40 -18.17 9.73
CA ARG A 312 -11.36 -16.72 9.91
C ARG A 312 -12.31 -15.99 8.97
N MET A 313 -12.57 -16.56 7.79
CA MET A 313 -13.53 -16.00 6.84
C MET A 313 -14.95 -16.20 7.40
N PRO A 314 -15.69 -15.12 7.70
CA PRO A 314 -17.01 -15.25 8.31
C PRO A 314 -18.01 -15.96 7.38
N GLU A 315 -18.95 -16.69 7.97
CA GLU A 315 -20.11 -17.21 7.26
C GLU A 315 -21.14 -16.10 6.99
N GLY A 316 -21.96 -16.31 5.96
CA GLY A 316 -23.09 -15.41 5.66
C GLY A 316 -22.72 -14.04 5.08
N LEU A 317 -21.47 -13.83 4.64
CA LEU A 317 -21.01 -12.58 4.01
C LEU A 317 -21.91 -12.13 2.85
N VAL A 318 -22.43 -13.07 2.08
CA VAL A 318 -23.29 -12.81 0.91
C VAL A 318 -24.78 -12.73 1.23
N ASN A 319 -25.18 -12.86 2.50
CA ASN A 319 -26.61 -12.91 2.88
C ASN A 319 -27.33 -11.57 2.67
N THR A 320 -26.59 -10.51 2.39
CA THR A 320 -27.12 -9.17 2.09
C THR A 320 -27.20 -8.88 0.58
N LEU A 321 -26.79 -9.85 -0.24
CA LEU A 321 -26.81 -9.77 -1.69
C LEU A 321 -28.02 -10.53 -2.27
N GLN A 322 -28.49 -10.06 -3.42
CA GLN A 322 -29.40 -10.79 -4.30
C GLN A 322 -28.66 -11.88 -5.06
N GLY A 323 -29.37 -12.91 -5.53
CA GLY A 323 -28.77 -14.03 -6.27
C GLY A 323 -27.95 -13.58 -7.49
N GLU A 324 -28.44 -12.60 -8.25
CA GLU A 324 -27.69 -12.01 -9.37
C GLU A 324 -26.37 -11.36 -8.92
N GLU A 325 -26.39 -10.61 -7.82
CA GLU A 325 -25.18 -9.97 -7.29
C GLU A 325 -24.14 -11.02 -6.85
N ILE A 326 -24.57 -12.18 -6.37
CA ILE A 326 -23.68 -13.30 -6.01
C ILE A 326 -23.07 -13.93 -7.27
N LEU A 327 -23.84 -14.11 -8.35
CA LEU A 327 -23.32 -14.61 -9.62
C LEU A 327 -22.31 -13.65 -10.25
N ASP A 328 -22.54 -12.33 -10.14
CA ASP A 328 -21.56 -11.32 -10.57
C ASP A 328 -20.32 -11.29 -9.68
N LEU A 329 -20.47 -11.48 -8.36
CA LEU A 329 -19.34 -11.62 -7.43
C LEU A 329 -18.46 -12.82 -7.80
N ILE A 330 -19.07 -13.98 -8.06
CA ILE A 330 -18.35 -15.19 -8.48
C ILE A 330 -17.60 -14.93 -9.79
N ALA A 331 -18.27 -14.32 -10.78
CA ALA A 331 -17.62 -13.97 -12.05
C ALA A 331 -16.47 -12.99 -11.87
N TYR A 332 -16.62 -11.97 -11.01
CA TYR A 332 -15.59 -10.98 -10.66
C TYR A 332 -14.35 -11.62 -10.04
N VAL A 333 -14.55 -12.49 -9.04
CA VAL A 333 -13.45 -13.19 -8.36
C VAL A 333 -12.76 -14.18 -9.31
N LEU A 334 -13.50 -14.97 -10.08
CA LEU A 334 -12.91 -15.92 -11.04
C LEU A 334 -12.21 -15.22 -12.21
N ALA A 335 -12.62 -14.00 -12.56
CA ALA A 335 -11.92 -13.17 -13.54
C ALA A 335 -10.68 -12.47 -12.97
N GLY A 336 -10.39 -12.59 -11.67
CA GLY A 336 -9.27 -11.90 -11.04
C GLY A 336 -9.42 -10.37 -11.07
N GLY A 337 -10.65 -9.87 -11.15
CA GLY A 337 -10.92 -8.44 -11.31
C GLY A 337 -10.59 -7.87 -12.70
N ALA A 338 -10.38 -8.70 -13.71
CA ALA A 338 -10.10 -8.28 -15.09
C ALA A 338 -11.39 -7.94 -15.87
N PRO A 339 -11.69 -6.67 -16.19
CA PRO A 339 -12.93 -6.28 -16.88
C PRO A 339 -13.05 -6.82 -18.31
N GLU A 340 -11.93 -7.15 -18.95
CA GLU A 340 -11.85 -7.72 -20.29
C GLU A 340 -12.10 -9.25 -20.37
N SER A 341 -12.35 -9.90 -19.23
CA SER A 341 -12.65 -11.33 -19.18
C SER A 341 -13.86 -11.72 -20.02
N GLU A 342 -13.85 -12.91 -20.63
CA GLU A 342 -15.00 -13.48 -21.35
C GLU A 342 -16.27 -13.55 -20.48
N ARG A 343 -16.10 -13.63 -19.15
CA ARG A 343 -17.20 -13.61 -18.17
C ARG A 343 -18.08 -12.36 -18.26
N PHE A 344 -17.52 -11.24 -18.74
CA PHE A 344 -18.21 -9.96 -18.91
C PHE A 344 -18.49 -9.61 -20.38
N ALA A 345 -18.09 -10.46 -21.32
CA ALA A 345 -18.40 -10.28 -22.73
C ALA A 345 -19.90 -10.39 -22.96
N LYS A 346 -20.46 -9.45 -23.72
CA LYS A 346 -21.89 -9.38 -24.05
C LYS A 346 -22.34 -10.47 -25.01
#